data_AF-A0AAU6QXU2-F1
#
_entry.id   AF-A0AAU6QXU2-F1
#
_cell.length_a   1.000
_cell.length_b   1.000
_cell.length_c   1.000
_cell.angle_alpha   90.00
_cell.angle_beta   90.00
_cell.angle_gamma   90.00
#
_symmetry.space_group_name_H-M   'P 1'
#
loop_
_entity.id
_entity.type
_entity.pdbx_description
1 polymer ?
#
loop_
_entity_poly.entity_id
_entity_poly.type
_entity_poly.pdbx_seq_one_letter_code
_entity_poly.pdbx_strand_id
1 'polypeptide(L)'
;MRIVCLHTADSNIAVFDAAARAAGWQSLDLHHAVRADLLAAAEQAGGLTDAIAAQTRAALLALRLDAHSVLLTCSTLGPAVDDALAAAVQAAALAI
;
A
#
# COMPACT_ATOMS: atom_id res chain seq x y z
N MET A 1 14.86 -8.40 -3.19
CA MET A 1 13.52 -8.31 -2.58
C MET A 1 12.84 -7.06 -3.12
N ARG A 2 11.57 -7.14 -3.48
CA ARG A 2 10.81 -6.00 -4.03
C ARG A 2 9.66 -5.63 -3.09
N ILE A 3 9.66 -4.39 -2.61
CA ILE A 3 8.57 -3.82 -1.81
C ILE A 3 7.92 -2.71 -2.62
N VAL A 4 6.59 -2.74 -2.71
CA VAL A 4 5.83 -1.65 -3.30
C VAL A 4 5.14 -0.85 -2.19
N CYS A 5 5.42 0.44 -2.09
CA CYS A 5 4.74 1.33 -1.17
C CYS A 5 3.53 1.99 -1.85
N LEU A 6 2.35 1.86 -1.24
CA LEU A 6 1.15 2.61 -1.62
C LEU A 6 1.01 3.85 -0.72
N HIS A 7 1.16 5.02 -1.32
CA HIS A 7 1.07 6.31 -0.68
C HIS A 7 -0.19 7.07 -1.11
N THR A 8 -0.52 8.11 -0.36
CA THR A 8 -1.55 9.11 -0.72
C THR A 8 -0.97 10.51 -0.89
N ALA A 9 0.34 10.67 -0.68
CA ALA A 9 1.09 11.91 -0.88
C ALA A 9 2.45 11.61 -1.53
N ASP A 10 2.79 12.35 -2.59
CA ASP A 10 4.06 12.20 -3.32
C ASP A 10 5.28 12.47 -2.43
N SER A 11 5.13 13.34 -1.42
CA SER A 11 6.19 13.66 -0.46
C SER A 11 6.72 12.44 0.30
N ASN A 12 5.91 11.37 0.43
CA ASN A 12 6.36 10.13 1.06
C ASN A 12 7.44 9.41 0.25
N ILE A 13 7.51 9.58 -1.07
CA ILE A 13 8.50 8.89 -1.91
C ILE A 13 9.92 9.21 -1.41
N ALA A 14 10.24 10.51 -1.31
CA ALA A 14 11.57 10.95 -0.87
C ALA A 14 11.90 10.50 0.57
N VAL A 15 10.89 10.46 1.46
CA VAL A 15 11.05 10.02 2.85
C VAL A 15 11.41 8.54 2.92
N PHE A 16 10.67 7.68 2.20
CA PHE A 16 10.90 6.24 2.22
C PHE A 16 12.19 5.85 1.50
N ASP A 17 12.51 6.53 0.41
CA ASP A 17 13.80 6.42 -0.27
C ASP A 17 14.97 6.75 0.65
N ALA A 18 14.88 7.84 1.40
CA ALA A 18 15.89 8.24 2.36
C ALA A 18 16.01 7.21 3.50
N ALA A 19 14.89 6.68 3.99
CA ALA A 19 14.87 5.66 5.04
C ALA A 19 15.54 4.35 4.57
N ALA A 20 15.23 3.87 3.36
CA ALA A 20 15.86 2.67 2.81
C ALA A 20 17.38 2.84 2.65
N ARG A 21 17.84 4.00 2.20
CA ARG A 21 19.28 4.33 2.13
C ARG A 21 19.93 4.37 3.51
N ALA A 22 19.31 5.03 4.48
CA ALA A 22 19.82 5.13 5.85
C ALA A 22 19.89 3.77 6.55
N ALA A 23 18.96 2.86 6.21
CA ALA A 23 18.95 1.47 6.71
C ALA A 23 19.95 0.54 6.01
N GLY A 24 20.69 1.02 5.00
CA GLY A 24 21.66 0.22 4.25
C GLY A 24 21.02 -0.79 3.29
N TRP A 25 19.75 -0.61 2.93
CA TRP A 25 19.01 -1.55 2.06
C TRP A 25 19.26 -1.29 0.57
N GLN A 26 20.52 -1.29 0.16
CA GLN A 26 20.94 -0.95 -1.20
C GLN A 26 20.44 -1.94 -2.27
N SER A 27 20.13 -3.17 -1.89
CA SER A 27 19.59 -4.22 -2.78
C SER A 27 18.06 -4.33 -2.73
N LEU A 28 17.39 -3.49 -1.95
CA LEU A 28 15.93 -3.41 -1.92
C LEU A 28 15.44 -2.67 -3.16
N ASP A 29 14.65 -3.35 -3.97
CA ASP A 29 13.88 -2.72 -5.03
C ASP A 29 12.61 -2.11 -4.41
N LEU A 30 12.68 -0.82 -4.11
CA LEU A 30 11.58 -0.05 -3.53
C LEU A 30 10.84 0.69 -4.64
N HIS A 31 9.58 0.34 -4.85
CA HIS A 31 8.73 0.95 -5.85
C HIS A 31 7.59 1.72 -5.17
N HIS A 32 7.15 2.82 -5.79
CA HIS A 32 6.16 3.71 -5.21
C HIS A 32 4.94 3.81 -6.12
N ALA A 33 3.76 3.65 -5.53
CA ALA A 33 2.47 3.92 -6.16
C ALA A 33 1.74 4.98 -5.33
N VAL A 34 1.11 5.95 -6.00
CA VAL A 34 0.41 7.06 -5.33
C VAL A 34 -1.06 7.06 -5.73
N ARG A 35 -1.94 7.05 -4.73
CA ARG A 35 -3.41 7.13 -4.87
C ARG A 35 -3.96 8.28 -4.03
N ALA A 36 -3.54 9.50 -4.36
CA ALA A 36 -4.01 10.72 -3.70
C ALA A 36 -5.55 10.87 -3.79
N ASP A 37 -6.15 10.32 -4.86
CA ASP A 37 -7.59 10.28 -5.06
C ASP A 37 -8.35 9.51 -3.95
N LEU A 38 -7.76 8.45 -3.39
CA LEU A 38 -8.41 7.67 -2.33
C LEU A 38 -8.47 8.44 -1.01
N LEU A 39 -7.41 9.19 -0.66
CA LEU A 39 -7.41 10.05 0.52
C LEU A 39 -8.39 11.20 0.33
N ALA A 40 -8.36 11.88 -0.83
CA ALA A 40 -9.29 12.95 -1.13
C ALA A 40 -10.75 12.46 -1.05
N ALA A 41 -11.06 11.28 -1.59
CA ALA A 41 -12.39 10.69 -1.48
C ALA A 41 -12.80 10.43 -0.02
N ALA A 42 -11.88 9.93 0.81
CA ALA A 42 -12.15 9.70 2.23
C ALA A 42 -12.39 11.01 2.99
N GLU A 43 -11.61 12.04 2.70
CA GLU A 43 -11.78 13.37 3.29
C GLU A 43 -13.13 13.99 2.90
N GLN A 44 -13.53 13.90 1.62
CA GLN A 44 -14.83 14.37 1.16
C GLN A 44 -16.00 13.60 1.79
N ALA A 45 -15.82 12.31 2.06
CA ALA A 45 -16.82 11.47 2.72
C ALA A 45 -16.82 11.60 4.27
N GLY A 46 -15.88 12.37 4.84
CA GLY A 46 -15.70 12.49 6.29
C GLY A 46 -15.06 11.26 6.97
N GLY A 47 -14.51 10.32 6.19
CA GLY A 47 -13.88 9.11 6.68
C GLY A 47 -13.78 8.02 5.63
N LEU A 48 -13.20 6.88 6.01
CA LEU A 48 -13.16 5.69 5.17
C LEU A 48 -14.55 5.08 5.04
N THR A 49 -15.04 4.95 3.81
CA THR A 49 -16.27 4.23 3.49
C THR A 49 -15.95 2.83 2.95
N ASP A 50 -16.93 1.92 2.96
CA ASP A 50 -16.76 0.56 2.41
C ASP A 50 -16.33 0.57 0.94
N ALA A 51 -16.83 1.52 0.15
CA ALA A 51 -16.47 1.68 -1.25
C ALA A 51 -14.99 2.07 -1.43
N ILE A 52 -14.50 3.00 -0.60
CA ILE A 52 -13.09 3.43 -0.62
C ILE A 52 -12.19 2.31 -0.09
N ALA A 53 -12.64 1.58 0.93
CA ALA A 53 -11.93 0.42 1.47
C ALA A 53 -11.79 -0.68 0.40
N ALA A 54 -12.86 -0.98 -0.34
CA ALA A 54 -12.82 -1.94 -1.45
C ALA A 54 -11.84 -1.52 -2.56
N GLN A 55 -11.84 -0.24 -2.96
CA GLN A 55 -10.88 0.28 -3.93
C GLN A 55 -9.44 0.23 -3.42
N THR A 56 -9.23 0.53 -2.14
CA THR A 56 -7.92 0.42 -1.48
C THR A 56 -7.43 -1.03 -1.51
N ARG A 57 -8.28 -2.00 -1.14
CA ARG A 57 -7.96 -3.43 -1.19
C ARG A 57 -7.61 -3.90 -2.60
N ALA A 58 -8.39 -3.49 -3.60
CA ALA A 58 -8.12 -3.82 -5.00
C ALA A 58 -6.76 -3.28 -5.46
N ALA A 59 -6.41 -2.06 -5.09
CA ALA A 59 -5.09 -1.49 -5.39
C ALA A 59 -3.96 -2.29 -4.71
N LEU A 60 -4.12 -2.64 -3.43
CA LEU A 60 -3.13 -3.43 -2.71
C LEU A 60 -2.91 -4.82 -3.33
N LEU A 61 -3.99 -5.51 -3.71
CA LEU A 61 -3.93 -6.82 -4.36
C LEU A 61 -3.27 -6.73 -5.74
N ALA A 62 -3.59 -5.71 -6.54
CA ALA A 62 -2.96 -5.50 -7.83
C ALA A 62 -1.44 -5.27 -7.70
N LEU A 63 -1.01 -4.45 -6.75
CA LEU A 63 0.40 -4.19 -6.49
C LEU A 63 1.14 -5.43 -5.96
N ARG A 64 0.44 -6.33 -5.26
CA ARG A 64 1.02 -7.56 -4.72
C ARG A 64 1.42 -8.57 -5.81
N LEU A 65 0.84 -8.51 -7.00
CA LEU A 65 1.16 -9.42 -8.11
C LEU A 65 2.63 -9.34 -8.51
N ASP A 66 3.21 -8.13 -8.48
CA ASP A 66 4.60 -7.86 -8.87
C ASP A 66 5.50 -7.50 -7.67
N ALA A 67 5.11 -7.87 -6.45
CA ALA A 67 5.82 -7.49 -5.23
C ALA A 67 5.94 -8.64 -4.24
N HIS A 68 7.03 -8.65 -3.47
CA HIS A 68 7.16 -9.58 -2.33
C HIS A 68 6.27 -9.11 -1.18
N SER A 69 6.23 -7.79 -0.96
CA SER A 69 5.39 -7.14 0.04
C SER A 69 4.85 -5.82 -0.49
N VAL A 70 3.67 -5.42 0.01
CA VAL A 70 3.09 -4.10 -0.23
C VAL A 70 2.97 -3.37 1.10
N LEU A 71 3.39 -2.10 1.15
CA LEU A 71 3.34 -1.25 2.34
C LEU A 71 2.34 -0.10 2.12
N LEU A 72 1.22 -0.09 2.84
CA LEU A 72 0.31 1.05 2.87
C LEU A 72 0.78 2.07 3.90
N THR A 73 1.01 3.32 3.50
CA THR A 73 1.57 4.35 4.40
C THR A 73 0.54 5.36 4.93
N CYS A 74 -0.74 5.21 4.58
CA CYS A 74 -1.80 6.13 4.96
C CYS A 74 -2.67 5.54 6.07
N SER A 75 -2.67 6.16 7.26
CA SER A 75 -3.49 5.72 8.40
C SER A 75 -4.99 5.84 8.14
N THR A 76 -5.45 6.85 7.40
CA THR A 76 -6.87 7.01 7.00
C THR A 76 -7.36 5.81 6.19
N LEU A 77 -6.52 5.27 5.31
CA LEU A 77 -6.84 4.09 4.50
C LEU A 77 -6.46 2.78 5.19
N GLY A 78 -5.69 2.83 6.27
CA GLY A 78 -5.22 1.68 7.04
C GLY A 78 -6.30 0.65 7.40
N PRO A 79 -7.51 1.07 7.87
CA PRO A 79 -8.58 0.14 8.19
C PRO A 79 -9.12 -0.68 7.00
N ALA A 80 -8.75 -0.35 5.76
CA ALA A 80 -9.08 -1.17 4.60
C ALA A 80 -8.30 -2.52 4.58
N VAL A 81 -7.20 -2.61 5.33
CA VAL A 81 -6.43 -3.85 5.55
C VAL A 81 -7.13 -4.64 6.65
N ASP A 82 -8.04 -5.53 6.24
CA ASP A 82 -8.83 -6.39 7.12
C ASP A 82 -8.40 -7.86 7.03
N ASP A 83 -8.99 -8.71 7.87
CA ASP A 83 -8.72 -10.14 7.91
C ASP A 83 -9.03 -10.84 6.58
N ALA A 84 -10.01 -10.34 5.82
CA ALA A 84 -10.36 -10.89 4.51
C ALA A 84 -9.24 -10.63 3.49
N LEU A 85 -8.67 -9.43 3.48
CA LEU A 85 -7.50 -9.12 2.67
C LEU A 85 -6.30 -9.97 3.10
N ALA A 86 -6.06 -10.10 4.40
CA ALA A 86 -4.96 -10.91 4.92
C ALA A 86 -5.07 -12.38 4.47
N ALA A 87 -6.27 -12.96 4.54
CA ALA A 87 -6.55 -14.30 4.07
C ALA A 87 -6.33 -14.44 2.55
N ALA A 88 -6.77 -13.46 1.76
CA ALA A 88 -6.57 -13.45 0.31
C ALA A 88 -5.07 -13.44 -0.07
N VAL A 89 -4.26 -12.65 0.64
CA VAL A 89 -2.81 -12.58 0.42
C VAL A 89 -2.12 -13.89 0.80
N GLN A 90 -2.54 -14.54 1.89
CA GLN A 90 -2.02 -15.84 2.31
C GLN A 90 -2.36 -16.95 1.31
N ALA A 91 -3.60 -17.00 0.82
CA ALA A 91 -4.03 -17.97 -0.18
C ALA A 91 -3.22 -17.83 -1.47
N ALA A 92 -2.97 -16.60 -1.92
CA ALA A 92 -2.15 -16.34 -3.10
C ALA A 92 -0.68 -16.77 -2.92
N ALA A 93 -0.13 -16.63 -1.71
CA ALA A 93 1.25 -17.05 -1.41
C ALA A 93 1.43 -18.58 -1.37
N LEU A 94 0.39 -19.36 -1.06
CA LEU A 94 0.41 -20.82 -1.05
C LEU A 94 0.22 -21.45 -2.45
N ALA A 95 -0.18 -20.66 -3.44
CA ALA A 95 -0.45 -21.11 -4.80
C ALA A 95 0.77 -20.99 -5.75
N ILE A 96 1.94 -20.59 -5.23
CA ILE A 96 3.21 -20.39 -5.95
C ILE A 96 4.26 -21.34 -5.37
#